data_AF-A0A6P0S4B2-F1
#
_entry.id   AF-A0A6P0S4B2-F1
#
_cell.length_a   1.000
_cell.length_b   1.000
_cell.length_c   1.000
_cell.angle_alpha   90.00
_cell.angle_beta   90.00
_cell.angle_gamma   90.00
#
_symmetry.space_group_name_H-M   'P 1'
#
loop_
_entity.id
_entity.type
_entity.pdbx_description
1 polymer ?
#
loop_
_entity_poly.entity_id
_entity_poly.type
_entity_poly.pdbx_seq_one_letter_code
_entity_poly.pdbx_strand_id
1 'polypeptide(L)'
;MKEAFNLSIYEQWKNQLGNQLTEIEKVMNHQHLDDLLPGGEKVGIENLFYLGQTMAQLWQSRLNSLYPQHNFQVLCYREIDTVVITFYQLELE
;
A
#
# COMPACT_ATOMS: atom_id res chain seq x y z
N MET A 1 -9.87 4.42 -13.59
CA MET A 1 -10.91 4.74 -12.59
C MET A 1 -10.63 3.80 -11.42
N LYS A 2 -9.91 4.26 -10.37
CA LYS A 2 -9.68 3.45 -9.17
C LYS A 2 -11.05 3.09 -8.62
N GLU A 3 -11.38 1.80 -8.51
CA GLU A 3 -12.63 1.40 -7.89
C GLU A 3 -12.66 2.00 -6.49
N ALA A 4 -13.59 2.94 -6.27
CA ALA A 4 -13.80 3.49 -4.95
C ALA A 4 -14.15 2.31 -4.04
N PHE A 5 -13.41 2.17 -2.93
CA PHE A 5 -13.68 1.16 -1.92
C PHE A 5 -15.18 1.07 -1.67
N ASN A 6 -15.75 -0.12 -1.89
CA ASN A 6 -17.15 -0.40 -1.61
C ASN A 6 -17.26 -1.73 -0.88
N LEU A 7 -18.35 -1.91 -0.15
CA LEU A 7 -18.54 -3.09 0.70
C LEU A 7 -18.51 -4.40 -0.11
N SER A 8 -19.00 -4.40 -1.35
CA SER A 8 -18.98 -5.61 -2.19
C SER A 8 -17.57 -6.04 -2.58
N ILE A 9 -16.67 -5.09 -2.86
CA ILE A 9 -15.26 -5.37 -3.17
C ILE A 9 -14.55 -5.92 -1.93
N TYR A 10 -14.81 -5.32 -0.76
CA TYR A 10 -14.27 -5.83 0.50
C TYR A 10 -14.72 -7.27 0.79
N GLU A 11 -16.01 -7.58 0.65
CA GLU A 11 -16.50 -8.95 0.86
C GLU A 11 -15.94 -9.94 -0.18
N GLN A 12 -15.69 -9.51 -1.41
CA GLN A 12 -14.99 -10.34 -2.40
C GLN A 12 -13.56 -10.67 -1.97
N TRP A 13 -12.77 -9.66 -1.57
CA TRP A 13 -11.41 -9.88 -1.08
C TRP A 13 -11.38 -10.74 0.17
N LYS A 14 -12.30 -10.52 1.10
CA LYS A 14 -12.43 -11.33 2.31
C LYS A 14 -12.67 -12.81 2.00
N ASN A 15 -13.51 -13.11 1.01
CA ASN A 15 -13.74 -14.49 0.56
C ASN A 15 -12.50 -15.08 -0.15
N GLN A 16 -11.82 -14.31 -0.99
CA GLN A 16 -10.64 -14.76 -1.74
C GLN A 16 -9.41 -14.98 -0.85
N LEU A 17 -9.23 -14.15 0.17
CA LEU A 17 -8.06 -14.14 1.05
C LEU A 17 -8.29 -14.94 2.35
N GLY A 18 -9.41 -15.65 2.45
CA GLY A 18 -9.71 -16.50 3.61
C GLY A 18 -9.89 -15.72 4.92
N ASN A 19 -10.45 -14.50 4.84
CA ASN A 19 -10.67 -13.62 5.98
C ASN A 19 -9.40 -13.21 6.75
N GLN A 20 -8.23 -13.24 6.09
CA GLN A 20 -6.98 -12.76 6.67
C GLN A 20 -6.93 -11.23 6.56
N LEU A 21 -7.16 -10.55 7.68
CA LEU A 21 -7.30 -9.08 7.70
C LEU A 21 -6.06 -8.37 7.15
N THR A 22 -4.86 -8.84 7.50
CA THR A 22 -3.59 -8.28 7.01
C THR A 22 -3.47 -8.33 5.49
N GLU A 23 -3.91 -9.43 4.86
CA GLU A 23 -3.88 -9.56 3.39
C GLU A 23 -4.93 -8.69 2.73
N ILE A 24 -6.11 -8.56 3.35
CA ILE A 24 -7.17 -7.67 2.85
C ILE A 24 -6.71 -6.21 2.91
N GLU A 25 -6.07 -5.80 4.00
CA GLU A 25 -5.52 -4.45 4.14
C GLU A 25 -4.41 -4.16 3.12
N LYS A 26 -3.52 -5.12 2.87
CA LYS A 26 -2.49 -4.98 1.82
C LYS A 26 -3.10 -4.67 0.46
N VAL A 27 -4.15 -5.39 0.07
CA VAL A 27 -4.83 -5.16 -1.22
C VAL A 27 -5.57 -3.83 -1.23
N MET A 28 -6.29 -3.52 -0.15
CA MET A 28 -7.05 -2.26 -0.03
C MET A 28 -6.13 -1.03 -0.12
N ASN A 29 -4.94 -1.10 0.48
CA ASN A 29 -3.98 -0.02 0.53
C ASN A 29 -2.92 -0.08 -0.58
N HIS A 30 -3.02 -1.04 -1.51
CA HIS A 30 -2.08 -1.23 -2.62
C HIS A 30 -2.12 -0.03 -3.58
N GLN A 31 -1.07 0.78 -3.60
CA GLN A 31 -0.96 1.93 -4.49
C GLN A 31 0.23 1.77 -5.43
N HIS A 32 -0.04 1.79 -6.73
CA HIS A 32 1.00 1.99 -7.73
C HIS A 32 1.46 3.45 -7.69
N LEU A 33 2.78 3.66 -7.73
CA LEU A 33 3.37 4.97 -7.51
C LEU A 33 3.19 5.91 -8.71
N ASP A 34 3.12 5.35 -9.92
CA ASP A 34 2.78 6.05 -11.16
C ASP A 34 1.35 6.62 -11.17
N ASP A 35 0.39 5.96 -10.49
CA ASP A 35 -0.95 6.52 -10.29
C ASP A 35 -0.95 7.80 -9.42
N LEU A 36 0.03 7.91 -8.51
CA LEU A 36 0.16 9.05 -7.60
C LEU A 36 0.99 10.18 -8.22
N LEU A 37 1.81 9.87 -9.21
CA LEU A 37 2.79 10.76 -9.81
C LEU A 37 2.64 10.76 -11.33
N PRO A 38 1.77 11.61 -11.88
CA PRO A 38 1.64 11.75 -13.33
C PRO A 38 2.99 12.05 -13.98
N GLY A 39 3.43 11.21 -14.92
CA GLY A 39 4.75 11.32 -15.55
C GLY A 39 5.85 10.48 -14.90
N GLY A 40 5.55 9.72 -13.84
CA GLY A 40 6.48 8.83 -13.14
C GLY A 40 7.10 7.75 -14.04
N GLU A 41 6.42 7.37 -15.13
CA GLU A 41 6.93 6.43 -16.12
C GLU A 41 8.22 6.92 -16.82
N LYS A 42 8.49 8.23 -16.81
CA LYS A 42 9.63 8.84 -17.52
C LYS A 42 10.93 8.81 -16.74
N VAL A 43 10.88 8.63 -15.42
CA VAL A 43 12.06 8.65 -14.55
C VAL A 43 12.73 7.29 -14.42
N GLY A 44 12.11 6.23 -14.94
CA GLY A 44 12.64 4.86 -14.89
C GLY A 44 12.45 4.20 -13.52
N ILE A 45 12.40 2.87 -13.53
CA ILE A 45 11.99 2.05 -12.38
C ILE A 45 12.85 2.25 -11.13
N GLU A 46 14.16 2.50 -11.29
CA GLU A 46 15.07 2.68 -10.15
C GLU A 46 14.83 3.99 -9.40
N ASN A 47 14.62 5.08 -10.13
CA ASN A 47 14.30 6.37 -9.53
C ASN A 47 12.90 6.34 -8.88
N LEU A 48 11.96 5.68 -9.55
CA LEU A 48 10.62 5.46 -9.00
C LEU A 48 10.70 4.63 -7.72
N PHE A 49 11.56 3.60 -7.67
CA PHE A 49 11.73 2.76 -6.49
C PHE A 49 12.37 3.49 -5.32
N TYR A 50 13.38 4.31 -5.57
CA TYR A 50 13.99 5.17 -4.56
C TYR A 50 12.98 6.15 -3.95
N LEU A 51 12.16 6.77 -4.81
CA LEU A 51 11.06 7.62 -4.36
C LEU A 51 10.02 6.84 -3.55
N GLY A 52 9.70 5.62 -3.98
CA GLY A 52 8.80 4.71 -3.27
C GLY A 52 9.29 4.38 -1.85
N GLN A 53 10.59 4.10 -1.70
CA GLN A 53 11.19 3.87 -0.38
C GLN A 53 11.07 5.10 0.53
N THR A 54 11.29 6.29 -0.03
CA THR A 54 11.13 7.56 0.70
C THR A 54 9.69 7.75 1.15
N MET A 55 8.72 7.51 0.26
CA MET A 55 7.29 7.61 0.57
C MET A 55 6.84 6.59 1.60
N ALA A 56 7.36 5.35 1.55
CA ALA A 56 7.07 4.33 2.54
C ALA A 56 7.52 4.76 3.95
N GLN A 57 8.70 5.37 4.08
CA GLN A 57 9.17 5.92 5.36
C GLN A 57 8.27 7.06 5.86
N LEU A 58 7.85 7.96 4.97
CA LEU A 58 6.93 9.04 5.31
C LEU A 58 5.58 8.51 5.79
N TRP A 59 5.02 7.51 5.10
CA TRP A 59 3.77 6.86 5.48
C TRP A 59 3.91 6.17 6.83
N GLN A 60 4.99 5.42 7.04
CA GLN A 60 5.25 4.73 8.30
C GLN A 60 5.31 5.74 9.46
N SER A 61 6.05 6.85 9.28
CA SER A 61 6.14 7.90 10.28
C SER A 61 4.79 8.55 10.57
N ARG A 62 4.01 8.83 9.51
CA ARG A 62 2.68 9.45 9.64
C ARG A 62 1.68 8.54 10.36
N LEU A 63 1.63 7.26 10.00
CA LEU A 63 0.75 6.28 10.63
C LEU A 63 1.07 6.14 12.12
N ASN A 64 2.35 5.97 12.47
CA ASN A 64 2.79 5.87 13.86
C ASN A 64 2.46 7.14 14.67
N SER A 65 2.55 8.32 14.05
CA SER A 65 2.20 9.58 14.70
C SER A 65 0.70 9.76 14.91
N LEU A 66 -0.14 9.32 13.97
CA LEU A 66 -1.60 9.49 14.05
C LEU A 66 -2.26 8.44 14.93
N TYR A 67 -1.70 7.24 14.95
CA TYR A 67 -2.29 6.07 15.59
C TYR A 67 -1.27 5.38 16.51
N PRO A 68 -0.81 6.04 17.58
CA PRO A 68 0.30 5.57 18.40
C PRO A 68 0.02 4.26 19.17
N GLN A 69 -1.25 3.84 19.26
CA GLN A 69 -1.67 2.59 19.88
C GLN A 69 -1.76 1.43 18.89
N HIS A 70 -1.52 1.68 17.61
CA HIS A 70 -1.60 0.69 16.54
C HIS A 70 -0.21 0.48 15.96
N ASN A 71 0.09 -0.76 15.58
CA ASN A 71 1.35 -1.10 14.93
C ASN A 71 1.09 -1.28 13.44
N PHE A 72 1.59 -0.37 12.61
CA PHE A 72 1.49 -0.50 11.16
C PHE A 72 2.81 -0.95 10.57
N GLN A 73 2.75 -1.71 9.48
CA GLN A 73 3.88 -2.00 8.63
C GLN A 73 3.61 -1.44 7.23
N VAL A 74 4.52 -0.59 6.75
CA VAL A 74 4.50 -0.09 5.37
C VAL A 74 5.54 -0.84 4.54
N LEU A 75 5.13 -1.30 3.37
CA LEU A 75 5.98 -2.00 2.41
C LEU A 75 6.12 -1.19 1.12
N CYS A 76 7.31 -1.29 0.52
CA CYS A 76 7.59 -0.78 -0.83
C CYS A 76 8.35 -1.84 -1.61
N TYR A 77 7.83 -2.22 -2.78
CA TYR A 77 8.45 -3.23 -3.64
C TYR A 77 8.24 -2.92 -5.13
N ARG A 78 9.06 -3.55 -5.96
CA ARG A 78 8.95 -3.46 -7.42
C ARG A 78 7.97 -4.52 -7.93
N GLU A 79 7.12 -4.11 -8.86
CA GLU A 79 6.40 -5.01 -9.77
C GLU A 79 6.96 -4.84 -11.19
N ILE A 80 6.44 -5.61 -12.16
CA ILE A 80 7.03 -5.77 -13.51
C ILE A 80 7.43 -4.42 -14.14
N ASP A 81 6.54 -3.42 -14.08
CA ASP A 81 6.74 -2.10 -14.69
C ASP A 81 6.42 -0.93 -13.75
N THR A 82 6.21 -1.18 -12.46
CA THR A 82 5.84 -0.13 -11.50
C THR A 82 6.40 -0.41 -10.11
N VAL A 83 6.22 0.56 -9.22
CA VAL A 83 6.55 0.47 -7.81
C VAL A 83 5.28 0.57 -7.01
N VAL A 84 5.14 -0.33 -6.06
CA VAL A 84 3.97 -0.39 -5.18
C VAL A 84 4.37 0.07 -3.79
N ILE A 85 3.50 0.86 -3.18
CA ILE A 85 3.50 1.11 -1.74
C ILE A 85 2.18 0.59 -1.17
N THR A 86 2.25 -0.13 -0.06
CA THR A 86 1.08 -0.60 0.68
C THR A 86 1.36 -0.58 2.18
N PHE A 87 0.32 -0.72 3.00
CA PHE A 87 0.45 -0.88 4.44
C PHE A 87 -0.67 -1.74 5.02
N TYR A 88 -0.40 -2.32 6.18
CA TYR A 88 -1.35 -3.09 6.98
C TYR A 88 -1.02 -2.95 8.47
N GLN A 89 -1.99 -3.24 9.31
CA GLN A 89 -1.81 -3.33 10.75
C GLN A 89 -1.24 -4.70 11.13
N LEU A 90 -0.22 -4.71 11.99
CA LEU A 90 0.27 -5.91 12.64
C LEU A 90 -0.69 -6.28 13.79
N GLU A 91 -1.16 -7.52 13.78
CA GLU A 91 -1.86 -8.09 14.92
C GLU A 91 -0.88 -8.21 16.10
N LEU A 92 -1.31 -7.77 17.29
CA LEU A 92 -0.58 -8.07 18.52
C LEU A 92 -0.86 -9.53 18.86
N GLU A 93 0.18 -10.36 18.93
CA GLU A 93 0.12 -11.72 19.50
C GLU A 93 -0.33 -11.70 20.98
#